data_AF-C1B050-F1
#
_entry.id   AF-C1B050-F1
#
_cell.length_a   1.000
_cell.length_b   1.000
_cell.length_c   1.000
_cell.angle_alpha   90.00
_cell.angle_beta   90.00
_cell.angle_gamma   90.00
#
_symmetry.space_group_name_H-M   'P 1'
#
loop_
_entity.id
_entity.type
_entity.pdbx_description
1 polymer ?
#
loop_
_entity_poly.entity_id
_entity_poly.type
_entity_poly.pdbx_seq_one_letter_code
_entity_poly.pdbx_strand_id
1 'polypeptide(L)'
;MMSSVAIHLTESGMWSCVRGVTRAVHETTPLCFVEDENVDVDGGLLAVSDALTAVFRSVTGGAGEASPIATAVLSHPTEWGSARRDVLAAAGSRVAADTVLVPVAVVTAEAAASSGGRWLVLESRAVGATASYVVGEVGGYRVVACEHDPSLCADEGIDEWAAAIVELGARARGDRPVDGLLLTGAGDSQERASMRDAVIAVASVDTDVRIVTGEEIVRALATSVVDVDEVPTTMAVPQANWLEPALQGSDRGDRRNVRPTFLAVAAVLAVVVGAVLVFTLQKPDAGTETVRALDASAAPVAPTLTRSAVPTTTAADPSLVVGGLRVTLPSGWKERAPAASTSSPPRLELVPVGGADRRIIITQNSVREGSGYDEVAATLASKIAQRGRPELFGELERDVVFGGRPGIAYSEFPDESSVVRWHVLVERDLQVSVGCQFLAEEWESIESACEDVVRSLVIVR
;
A
#
# COMPACT_ATOMS: atom_id res chain seq x y z
N MET A 1 34.08 -12.84 -5.49
CA MET A 1 32.96 -12.43 -4.62
C MET A 1 32.11 -11.47 -5.41
N MET A 2 30.86 -11.82 -5.61
CA MET A 2 29.85 -10.88 -6.08
C MET A 2 29.68 -9.80 -5.00
N SER A 3 29.57 -8.53 -5.39
CA SER A 3 29.42 -7.43 -4.44
C SER A 3 27.99 -7.39 -3.93
N SER A 4 27.81 -7.66 -2.64
CA SER A 4 26.51 -7.58 -1.96
C SER A 4 26.46 -6.43 -0.96
N VAL A 5 25.32 -5.74 -0.88
CA VAL A 5 25.04 -4.79 0.20
C VAL A 5 23.76 -5.17 0.93
N ALA A 6 23.81 -5.18 2.25
CA ALA A 6 22.62 -5.20 3.08
C ALA A 6 22.27 -3.78 3.54
N ILE A 7 21.00 -3.38 3.45
CA ILE A 7 20.53 -2.06 3.89
C ILE A 7 19.27 -2.24 4.74
N HIS A 8 19.32 -1.73 5.96
CA HIS A 8 18.16 -1.57 6.83
C HIS A 8 17.82 -0.09 6.94
N LEU A 9 16.70 0.31 6.34
CA LEU A 9 16.21 1.69 6.35
C LEU A 9 15.02 1.80 7.30
N THR A 10 15.06 2.82 8.17
CA THR A 10 13.99 3.16 9.13
C THR A 10 13.62 4.64 8.97
N GLU A 11 12.63 5.12 9.70
CA GLU A 11 12.20 6.53 9.68
C GLU A 11 13.30 7.49 10.14
N SER A 12 14.12 7.07 11.11
CA SER A 12 15.11 7.91 11.82
C SER A 12 16.56 7.54 11.53
N GLY A 13 16.80 6.63 10.59
CA GLY A 13 18.15 6.21 10.27
C GLY A 13 18.24 5.07 9.29
N MET A 14 19.48 4.84 8.87
CA MET A 14 19.85 3.81 7.92
C MET A 14 21.07 3.08 8.44
N TRP A 15 21.04 1.76 8.33
CA TRP A 15 22.18 0.88 8.55
C TRP A 15 22.53 0.21 7.23
N SER A 16 23.82 0.06 6.97
CA SER A 16 24.30 -0.68 5.81
C SER A 16 25.46 -1.60 6.20
N CYS A 17 25.57 -2.73 5.52
CA CYS A 17 26.68 -3.66 5.69
C CYS A 17 27.21 -4.07 4.31
N VAL A 18 28.48 -3.72 4.05
CA VAL A 18 29.25 -4.15 2.87
C VAL A 18 30.51 -4.90 3.30
N ARG A 19 31.33 -4.26 4.17
CA ARG A 19 32.52 -4.85 4.82
C ARG A 19 32.53 -4.67 6.34
N GLY A 20 31.41 -4.22 6.88
CA GLY A 20 31.24 -3.74 8.25
C GLY A 20 29.98 -2.89 8.33
N VAL A 21 29.42 -2.76 9.53
CA VAL A 21 28.19 -2.01 9.73
C VAL A 21 28.47 -0.51 9.79
N THR A 22 27.78 0.25 8.95
CA THR A 22 27.79 1.71 8.95
C THR A 22 26.39 2.22 9.27
N ARG A 23 26.29 3.26 10.10
CA ARG A 23 25.02 3.94 10.44
C ARG A 23 25.05 5.37 9.91
N ALA A 24 23.99 5.76 9.23
CA ALA A 24 23.67 7.15 8.94
C ALA A 24 22.40 7.53 9.71
N VAL A 25 22.46 8.61 10.49
CA VAL A 25 21.29 9.15 11.20
C VAL A 25 20.71 10.25 10.34
N HIS A 26 19.38 10.24 10.18
CA HIS A 26 18.64 11.28 9.48
C HIS A 26 17.42 11.64 10.32
N GLU A 27 17.08 12.92 10.32
CA GLU A 27 15.87 13.42 11.00
C GLU A 27 14.60 12.79 10.38
N THR A 28 14.59 12.65 9.05
CA THR A 28 13.56 11.93 8.29
C THR A 28 14.19 11.26 7.08
N THR A 29 13.84 10.00 6.79
CA THR A 29 14.29 9.29 5.58
C THR A 29 13.22 9.32 4.48
N PRO A 30 13.59 9.14 3.19
CA PRO A 30 12.61 9.01 2.10
C PRO A 30 11.63 7.84 2.28
N LEU A 31 11.94 6.90 3.18
CA LEU A 31 11.06 5.79 3.57
C LEU A 31 9.71 6.28 4.13
N CYS A 32 9.72 7.41 4.86
CA CYS A 32 8.51 8.01 5.44
C CYS A 32 7.51 8.48 4.38
N PHE A 33 8.00 8.73 3.17
CA PHE A 33 7.23 9.29 2.05
C PHE A 33 7.00 8.24 0.95
N VAL A 34 7.17 6.94 1.22
CA VAL A 34 7.11 5.88 0.19
C VAL A 34 5.77 5.83 -0.57
N GLU A 35 4.71 6.37 0.02
CA GLU A 35 3.38 6.47 -0.62
C GLU A 35 3.18 7.75 -1.44
N ASP A 36 4.06 8.73 -1.24
CA ASP A 36 4.02 9.98 -1.97
C ASP A 36 4.72 9.84 -3.31
N GLU A 37 4.26 10.63 -4.29
CA GLU A 37 4.94 10.71 -5.58
C GLU A 37 6.30 11.38 -5.43
N ASN A 38 6.36 12.46 -4.63
CA ASN A 38 7.52 13.32 -4.47
C ASN A 38 7.77 13.65 -3.01
N VAL A 39 9.04 13.83 -2.65
CA VAL A 39 9.52 14.35 -1.37
C VAL A 39 10.27 15.66 -1.61
N ASP A 40 10.13 16.62 -0.69
CA ASP A 40 10.93 17.83 -0.69
C ASP A 40 12.35 17.51 -0.18
N VAL A 41 13.35 17.81 -1.01
CA VAL A 41 14.76 17.68 -0.67
C VAL A 41 15.40 19.03 -0.95
N ASP A 42 15.81 19.73 0.11
CA ASP A 42 16.44 21.06 0.05
C ASP A 42 15.64 22.10 -0.78
N GLY A 43 14.31 22.06 -0.71
CA GLY A 43 13.42 22.98 -1.44
C GLY A 43 13.18 22.59 -2.91
N GLY A 44 13.60 21.38 -3.31
CA GLY A 44 13.29 20.79 -4.60
C GLY A 44 12.40 19.55 -4.47
N LEU A 45 11.44 19.39 -5.39
CA LEU A 45 10.62 18.19 -5.47
C LEU A 45 11.39 17.08 -6.19
N LEU A 46 11.56 15.94 -5.53
CA LEU A 46 12.19 14.75 -6.09
C LEU A 46 11.25 13.56 -5.97
N ALA A 47 11.14 12.75 -7.03
CA ALA A 47 10.36 11.53 -6.96
C ALA A 47 10.91 10.62 -5.83
N VAL A 48 10.03 10.02 -5.03
CA VAL A 48 10.47 9.25 -3.84
C VAL A 48 11.37 8.07 -4.22
N SER A 49 11.09 7.43 -5.37
CA SER A 49 11.96 6.39 -5.92
C SER A 49 13.37 6.93 -6.26
N ASP A 50 13.47 8.16 -6.76
CA ASP A 50 14.76 8.80 -7.05
C ASP A 50 15.51 9.17 -5.76
N ALA A 51 14.80 9.65 -4.74
CA ALA A 51 15.36 9.94 -3.42
C ALA A 51 15.91 8.65 -2.76
N LEU A 52 15.15 7.56 -2.76
CA LEU A 52 15.60 6.25 -2.29
C LEU A 52 16.81 5.75 -3.09
N THR A 53 16.78 5.90 -4.41
CA THR A 53 17.91 5.54 -5.28
C THR A 53 19.17 6.34 -4.90
N ALA A 54 19.03 7.64 -4.62
CA ALA A 54 20.16 8.48 -4.20
C ALA A 54 20.74 8.03 -2.85
N VAL A 55 19.89 7.68 -1.89
CA VAL A 55 20.31 7.09 -0.61
C VAL A 55 21.09 5.79 -0.83
N PHE A 56 20.59 4.88 -1.66
CA PHE A 56 21.29 3.62 -1.95
C PHE A 56 22.61 3.82 -2.70
N ARG A 57 22.69 4.79 -3.61
CA ARG A 57 23.94 5.18 -4.29
C ARG A 57 24.96 5.77 -3.32
N SER A 58 24.52 6.56 -2.35
CA SER A 58 25.40 7.11 -1.32
C SER A 58 26.07 6.00 -0.50
N VAL A 59 25.28 4.99 -0.09
CA VAL A 59 25.78 3.81 0.63
C VAL A 59 26.78 3.01 -0.19
N THR A 60 26.42 2.65 -1.42
CA THR A 60 27.25 1.80 -2.29
C THR A 60 28.52 2.52 -2.77
N GLY A 61 28.42 3.82 -3.08
CA GLY A 61 29.55 4.66 -3.45
C GLY A 61 30.53 4.90 -2.29
N GLY A 62 30.03 5.10 -1.07
CA GLY A 62 30.87 5.21 0.13
C GLY A 62 31.65 3.94 0.46
N ALA A 63 31.14 2.78 0.05
CA ALA A 63 31.80 1.48 0.23
C ALA A 63 32.85 1.15 -0.86
N GLY A 64 32.94 1.95 -1.93
CA GLY A 64 33.86 1.73 -3.05
C GLY A 64 33.50 0.53 -3.92
N GLU A 65 32.24 0.11 -3.92
CA GLU A 65 31.76 -1.00 -4.74
C GLU A 65 31.56 -0.56 -6.21
N ALA A 66 31.89 -1.45 -7.15
CA ALA A 66 31.68 -1.18 -8.57
C ALA A 66 30.17 -1.23 -8.89
N SER A 67 29.68 -0.20 -9.59
CA SER A 67 28.27 -0.11 -10.00
C SER A 67 28.04 -0.73 -11.39
N PRO A 68 26.96 -1.49 -11.60
CA PRO A 68 25.98 -1.93 -10.59
C PRO A 68 26.57 -3.02 -9.68
N ILE A 69 26.18 -3.01 -8.40
CA ILE A 69 26.52 -4.10 -7.48
C ILE A 69 25.73 -5.36 -7.84
N ALA A 70 26.22 -6.54 -7.46
CA ALA A 70 25.55 -7.78 -7.82
C ALA A 70 24.18 -7.90 -7.12
N THR A 71 24.12 -7.72 -5.80
CA THR A 71 22.88 -7.92 -5.04
C THR A 71 22.71 -6.86 -3.96
N ALA A 72 21.52 -6.26 -3.89
CA ALA A 72 21.08 -5.44 -2.77
C ALA A 72 20.02 -6.19 -1.95
N VAL A 73 20.25 -6.36 -0.66
CA VAL A 73 19.29 -6.95 0.28
C VAL A 73 18.75 -5.86 1.18
N LEU A 74 17.48 -5.54 1.03
CA LEU A 74 16.83 -4.40 1.65
C LEU A 74 15.77 -4.90 2.63
N SER A 75 15.79 -4.44 3.87
CA SER A 75 14.64 -4.66 4.75
C SER A 75 13.49 -3.75 4.38
N HIS A 76 12.25 -4.18 4.62
CA HIS A 76 11.08 -3.31 4.62
C HIS A 76 10.20 -3.56 5.85
N PRO A 77 9.45 -2.54 6.32
CA PRO A 77 8.42 -2.75 7.34
C PRO A 77 7.47 -3.90 6.97
N THR A 78 7.14 -4.76 7.93
CA THR A 78 6.49 -6.06 7.63
C THR A 78 5.06 -5.96 7.09
N GLU A 79 4.34 -4.93 7.51
CA GLU A 79 2.99 -4.56 7.08
C GLU A 79 2.92 -4.02 5.64
N TRP A 80 4.06 -3.73 4.99
CA TRP A 80 4.07 -3.16 3.65
C TRP A 80 3.48 -4.10 2.60
N GLY A 81 2.38 -3.64 2.00
CA GLY A 81 1.82 -4.21 0.78
C GLY A 81 2.76 -4.07 -0.43
N SER A 82 2.37 -4.70 -1.55
CA SER A 82 3.14 -4.73 -2.80
C SER A 82 3.54 -3.35 -3.30
N ALA A 83 2.63 -2.35 -3.28
CA ALA A 83 2.92 -1.02 -3.80
C ALA A 83 4.16 -0.36 -3.17
N ARG A 84 4.27 -0.34 -1.84
CA ARG A 84 5.43 0.24 -1.13
C ARG A 84 6.70 -0.58 -1.39
N ARG A 85 6.57 -1.91 -1.45
CA ARG A 85 7.68 -2.82 -1.78
C ARG A 85 8.17 -2.62 -3.21
N ASP A 86 7.28 -2.37 -4.17
CA ASP A 86 7.63 -2.15 -5.57
C ASP A 86 8.41 -0.85 -5.75
N VAL A 87 8.06 0.21 -5.02
CA VAL A 87 8.84 1.47 -5.01
C VAL A 87 10.27 1.23 -4.49
N LEU A 88 10.39 0.46 -3.40
CA LEU A 88 11.68 0.11 -2.81
C LEU A 88 12.51 -0.80 -3.74
N ALA A 89 11.87 -1.81 -4.35
CA ALA A 89 12.50 -2.70 -5.33
C ALA A 89 12.95 -1.94 -6.59
N ALA A 90 12.12 -1.03 -7.10
CA ALA A 90 12.47 -0.19 -8.24
C ALA A 90 13.69 0.67 -7.95
N ALA A 91 13.78 1.27 -6.75
CA ALA A 91 14.96 2.00 -6.32
C ALA A 91 16.20 1.09 -6.18
N GLY A 92 16.05 -0.11 -5.64
CA GLY A 92 17.12 -1.11 -5.54
C GLY A 92 17.66 -1.57 -6.90
N SER A 93 16.76 -1.84 -7.87
CA SER A 93 17.13 -2.30 -9.23
C SER A 93 17.96 -1.28 -10.03
N ARG A 94 17.97 -0.02 -9.60
CA ARG A 94 18.79 1.04 -10.20
C ARG A 94 20.21 1.10 -9.66
N VAL A 95 20.51 0.34 -8.61
CA VAL A 95 21.84 0.27 -8.00
C VAL A 95 22.43 -1.14 -8.02
N ALA A 96 21.58 -2.18 -8.06
CA ALA A 96 21.98 -3.58 -8.06
C ALA A 96 21.37 -4.37 -9.23
N ALA A 97 22.07 -5.42 -9.67
CA ALA A 97 21.54 -6.35 -10.66
C ALA A 97 20.36 -7.15 -10.10
N ASP A 98 20.48 -7.60 -8.85
CA ASP A 98 19.43 -8.28 -8.11
C ASP A 98 19.04 -7.50 -6.85
N THR A 99 17.75 -7.43 -6.56
CA THR A 99 17.24 -6.81 -5.33
C THR A 99 16.37 -7.81 -4.58
N VAL A 100 16.73 -8.08 -3.33
CA VAL A 100 15.99 -8.95 -2.40
C VAL A 100 15.37 -8.08 -1.33
N LEU A 101 14.07 -8.26 -1.11
CA LEU A 101 13.34 -7.57 -0.05
C LEU A 101 13.04 -8.55 1.09
N VAL A 102 13.36 -8.13 2.32
CA VAL A 102 13.17 -8.95 3.53
C VAL A 102 12.29 -8.20 4.53
N PRO A 103 11.19 -8.78 5.05
CA PRO A 103 10.41 -8.14 6.10
C PRO A 103 11.24 -7.94 7.36
N VAL A 104 11.09 -6.79 8.04
CA VAL A 104 11.78 -6.51 9.30
C VAL A 104 11.51 -7.61 10.33
N ALA A 105 10.30 -8.15 10.42
CA ALA A 105 9.98 -9.23 11.36
C ALA A 105 10.77 -10.51 11.11
N VAL A 106 11.01 -10.87 9.84
CA VAL A 106 11.78 -12.06 9.47
C VAL A 106 13.23 -11.89 9.92
N VAL A 107 13.88 -10.81 9.47
CA VAL A 107 15.29 -10.56 9.80
C VAL A 107 15.50 -10.26 11.30
N THR A 108 14.50 -9.69 11.97
CA THR A 108 14.56 -9.48 13.43
C THR A 108 14.60 -10.81 14.18
N ALA A 109 13.82 -11.79 13.74
CA ALA A 109 13.88 -13.14 14.31
C ALA A 109 15.19 -13.86 13.98
N GLU A 110 15.69 -13.73 12.75
CA GLU A 110 17.02 -14.26 12.35
C GLU A 110 18.15 -13.65 13.19
N ALA A 111 18.07 -12.35 13.48
CA ALA A 111 19.05 -11.64 14.31
C ALA A 111 18.96 -12.04 15.79
N ALA A 112 17.80 -12.46 16.27
CA ALA A 112 17.57 -12.81 17.67
C ALA A 112 17.93 -14.26 17.99
N ALA A 113 17.72 -15.19 17.06
CA ALA A 113 17.82 -16.61 17.32
C ALA A 113 18.53 -17.38 16.18
N SER A 114 19.41 -18.30 16.57
CA SER A 114 20.16 -19.16 15.66
C SER A 114 19.42 -20.45 15.25
N SER A 115 18.26 -20.75 15.85
CA SER A 115 17.48 -21.94 15.47
C SER A 115 16.01 -21.87 15.90
N GLY A 116 15.10 -21.70 14.95
CA GLY A 116 13.67 -21.99 15.11
C GLY A 116 12.92 -21.15 16.15
N GLY A 117 11.70 -21.57 16.47
CA GLY A 117 10.84 -20.93 17.46
C GLY A 117 9.76 -20.03 16.87
N ARG A 118 8.91 -19.50 17.75
CA ARG A 118 7.72 -18.72 17.46
C ARG A 118 7.83 -17.39 18.17
N TRP A 119 7.96 -16.30 17.43
CA TRP A 119 8.23 -14.99 18.00
C TRP A 119 7.11 -14.03 17.66
N LEU A 120 6.81 -13.13 18.60
CA LEU A 120 6.11 -11.89 18.28
C LEU A 120 7.16 -10.80 18.07
N VAL A 121 7.23 -10.27 16.86
CA VAL A 121 8.07 -9.10 16.56
C VAL A 121 7.20 -7.85 16.62
N LEU A 122 7.61 -6.90 17.44
CA LEU A 122 6.96 -5.61 17.63
C LEU A 122 7.88 -4.54 17.05
N GLU A 123 7.45 -3.98 15.92
CA GLU A 123 8.13 -2.91 15.20
C GLU A 123 7.52 -1.57 15.64
N SER A 124 8.22 -0.85 16.50
CA SER A 124 7.81 0.48 16.98
C SER A 124 8.28 1.56 16.02
N ARG A 125 7.39 2.47 15.65
CA ARG A 125 7.70 3.64 14.81
C ARG A 125 7.51 4.91 15.63
N ALA A 126 7.88 6.07 15.07
CA ALA A 126 7.55 7.34 15.71
C ALA A 126 6.02 7.51 15.79
N VAL A 127 5.32 7.07 14.73
CA VAL A 127 3.86 6.97 14.67
C VAL A 127 3.49 5.60 14.10
N GLY A 128 2.70 4.86 14.84
CA GLY A 128 2.22 3.52 14.55
C GLY A 128 3.10 2.42 15.16
N ALA A 129 2.54 1.22 15.22
CA ALA A 129 3.28 0.01 15.50
C ALA A 129 2.78 -1.15 14.64
N THR A 130 3.67 -2.11 14.40
CA THR A 130 3.33 -3.35 13.70
C THR A 130 3.70 -4.52 14.61
N ALA A 131 2.78 -5.47 14.77
CA ALA A 131 3.04 -6.72 15.46
C ALA A 131 2.94 -7.89 14.48
N SER A 132 4.01 -8.66 14.37
CA SER A 132 4.11 -9.80 13.46
C SER A 132 4.37 -11.08 14.24
N TYR A 133 3.52 -12.09 14.03
CA TYR A 133 3.77 -13.44 14.52
C TYR A 133 4.59 -14.21 13.48
N VAL A 134 5.81 -14.59 13.83
CA VAL A 134 6.76 -15.27 12.95
C VAL A 134 7.13 -16.65 13.49
N VAL A 135 7.31 -17.60 12.58
CA VAL A 135 7.66 -18.99 12.90
C VAL A 135 8.92 -19.38 12.14
N GLY A 136 9.86 -20.01 12.85
CA GLY A 136 11.06 -20.56 12.25
C GLY A 136 10.76 -21.85 11.48
N GLU A 137 11.26 -21.92 10.25
CA GLU A 137 11.15 -23.04 9.33
C GLU A 137 12.55 -23.42 8.81
N VAL A 138 12.66 -24.48 8.02
CA VAL A 138 13.94 -24.86 7.41
C VAL A 138 14.35 -23.76 6.43
N GLY A 139 15.48 -23.10 6.71
CA GLY A 139 16.03 -22.04 5.85
C GLY A 139 15.62 -20.61 6.23
N GLY A 140 14.93 -20.38 7.35
CA GLY A 140 14.68 -19.02 7.86
C GLY A 140 13.42 -18.87 8.70
N TYR A 141 12.87 -17.66 8.74
CA TYR A 141 11.60 -17.36 9.40
C TYR A 141 10.54 -16.93 8.39
N ARG A 142 9.27 -17.24 8.70
CA ARG A 142 8.12 -16.81 7.90
C ARG A 142 7.11 -16.05 8.76
N VAL A 143 6.56 -14.97 8.20
CA VAL A 143 5.44 -14.24 8.80
C VAL A 143 4.16 -15.06 8.62
N VAL A 144 3.48 -15.36 9.72
CA VAL A 144 2.23 -16.12 9.75
C VAL A 144 1.03 -15.19 9.92
N ALA A 145 1.19 -14.10 10.66
CA ALA A 145 0.19 -13.06 10.83
C ALA A 145 0.87 -11.72 11.11
N CYS A 146 0.24 -10.64 10.68
CA CYS A 146 0.74 -9.28 10.83
C CYS A 146 -0.45 -8.37 11.12
N GLU A 147 -0.39 -7.64 12.23
CA GLU A 147 -1.34 -6.60 12.60
C GLU A 147 -0.62 -5.26 12.63
N HIS A 148 -1.28 -4.23 12.10
CA HIS A 148 -0.72 -2.89 12.07
C HIS A 148 -1.74 -1.91 12.62
N ASP A 149 -1.28 -1.05 13.55
CA ASP A 149 -2.09 0.03 14.09
C ASP A 149 -1.37 1.36 13.86
N PRO A 150 -1.84 2.19 12.91
CA PRO A 150 -1.25 3.49 12.60
C PRO A 150 -1.69 4.59 13.57
N SER A 151 -2.60 4.31 14.51
CA SER A 151 -3.10 5.31 15.47
C SER A 151 -2.25 5.41 16.72
N LEU A 152 -1.48 4.36 17.01
CA LEU A 152 -0.57 4.29 18.12
C LEU A 152 0.50 5.41 18.00
N CYS A 153 0.63 6.30 18.99
CA CYS A 153 1.77 7.21 19.14
C CYS A 153 2.45 7.11 20.52
N ALA A 154 3.79 7.24 20.56
CA ALA A 154 4.59 7.11 21.79
C ALA A 154 4.41 8.28 22.79
N ASP A 155 3.63 9.31 22.44
CA ASP A 155 3.31 10.46 23.30
C ASP A 155 2.22 10.17 24.34
N GLU A 156 1.51 9.04 24.22
CA GLU A 156 0.44 8.60 25.13
C GLU A 156 0.95 8.12 26.51
N GLY A 157 2.27 8.03 26.71
CA GLY A 157 2.89 7.51 27.92
C GLY A 157 3.43 6.09 27.72
N ILE A 158 4.54 5.76 28.39
CA ILE A 158 5.28 4.51 28.12
C ILE A 158 4.51 3.25 28.55
N ASP A 159 3.72 3.35 29.61
CA ASP A 159 2.95 2.21 30.14
C ASP A 159 1.72 1.94 29.27
N GLU A 160 1.00 3.00 28.88
CA GLU A 160 -0.10 2.95 27.92
C GLU A 160 0.36 2.39 26.56
N TRP A 161 1.51 2.87 26.08
CA TRP A 161 2.14 2.40 24.85
C TRP A 161 2.49 0.92 24.92
N ALA A 162 3.13 0.48 26.00
CA ALA A 162 3.49 -0.91 26.20
C ALA A 162 2.25 -1.81 26.23
N ALA A 163 1.17 -1.39 26.89
CA ALA A 163 -0.08 -2.12 26.91
C ALA A 163 -0.72 -2.23 25.52
N ALA A 164 -0.76 -1.13 24.77
CA ALA A 164 -1.32 -1.12 23.43
C ALA A 164 -0.54 -2.02 22.45
N ILE A 165 0.79 -1.99 22.51
CA ILE A 165 1.64 -2.87 21.69
C ILE A 165 1.48 -4.35 22.08
N VAL A 166 1.37 -4.66 23.37
CA VAL A 166 1.10 -6.05 23.83
C VAL A 166 -0.27 -6.52 23.34
N GLU A 167 -1.29 -5.66 23.34
CA GLU A 167 -2.61 -5.97 22.79
C GLU A 167 -2.57 -6.20 21.27
N LEU A 168 -1.85 -5.34 20.52
CA LEU A 168 -1.62 -5.52 19.10
C LEU A 168 -0.94 -6.87 18.81
N GLY A 169 0.06 -7.24 19.61
CA GLY A 169 0.70 -8.56 19.57
C GLY A 169 -0.27 -9.70 19.89
N ALA A 170 -1.17 -9.52 20.85
CA ALA A 170 -2.20 -10.49 21.18
C ALA A 170 -3.16 -10.73 19.99
N ARG A 171 -3.56 -9.68 19.28
CA ARG A 171 -4.35 -9.79 18.04
C ARG A 171 -3.59 -10.55 16.95
N ALA A 172 -2.31 -10.19 16.72
CA ALA A 172 -1.48 -10.85 15.71
C ALA A 172 -1.27 -12.33 15.99
N ARG A 173 -0.99 -12.73 17.25
CA ARG A 173 -0.78 -14.14 17.58
C ARG A 173 -2.10 -14.92 17.72
N GLY A 174 -3.21 -14.30 18.12
CA GLY A 174 -4.44 -15.00 18.51
C GLY A 174 -4.21 -16.00 19.64
N ASP A 175 -4.72 -17.23 19.50
CA ASP A 175 -4.50 -18.30 20.50
C ASP A 175 -3.17 -19.04 20.34
N ARG A 176 -2.33 -18.62 19.38
CA ARG A 176 -1.07 -19.32 19.08
C ARG A 176 -0.03 -19.10 20.19
N PRO A 177 0.76 -20.15 20.51
CA PRO A 177 1.86 -20.05 21.47
C PRO A 177 3.02 -19.21 20.92
N VAL A 178 3.70 -18.51 21.82
CA VAL A 178 4.90 -17.70 21.56
C VAL A 178 6.01 -18.17 22.49
N ASP A 179 7.24 -18.19 21.98
CA ASP A 179 8.45 -18.51 22.74
C ASP A 179 9.09 -17.24 23.31
N GLY A 180 8.79 -16.07 22.74
CA GLY A 180 9.16 -14.76 23.26
C GLY A 180 8.72 -13.60 22.36
N LEU A 181 9.05 -12.39 22.79
CA LEU A 181 8.78 -11.12 22.12
C LEU A 181 10.10 -10.45 21.73
N LEU A 182 10.14 -9.93 20.52
CA LEU A 182 11.26 -9.18 19.96
C LEU A 182 10.82 -7.74 19.72
N LEU A 183 11.52 -6.78 20.31
CA LEU A 183 11.27 -5.35 20.16
C LEU A 183 12.30 -4.74 19.23
N THR A 184 11.86 -4.02 18.21
CA THR A 184 12.73 -3.27 17.29
C THR A 184 12.08 -1.94 16.88
N GLY A 185 12.84 -1.06 16.24
CA GLY A 185 12.35 0.19 15.66
C GLY A 185 12.91 1.45 16.32
N ALA A 186 12.10 2.50 16.35
CA ALA A 186 12.50 3.85 16.73
C ALA A 186 12.95 3.97 18.19
N GLY A 187 13.67 5.06 18.47
CA GLY A 187 14.13 5.43 19.80
C GLY A 187 15.61 5.11 20.07
N ASP A 188 16.19 5.84 21.01
CA ASP A 188 17.54 5.60 21.50
C ASP A 188 17.60 4.34 22.39
N SER A 189 18.80 4.02 22.86
CA SER A 189 19.01 2.79 23.65
C SER A 189 18.33 2.82 25.02
N GLN A 190 18.14 4.00 25.61
CA GLN A 190 17.46 4.18 26.88
C GLN A 190 15.95 4.13 26.72
N GLU A 191 15.41 4.75 25.67
CA GLU A 191 13.99 4.68 25.32
C GLU A 191 13.57 3.24 25.05
N ARG A 192 14.35 2.49 24.25
CA ARG A 192 14.09 1.07 23.98
C ARG A 192 14.20 0.18 25.22
N ALA A 193 15.14 0.47 26.13
CA ALA A 193 15.26 -0.27 27.39
C ALA A 193 14.05 -0.04 28.30
N SER A 194 13.63 1.22 28.45
CA SER A 194 12.42 1.58 29.20
C SER A 194 11.18 0.92 28.59
N MET A 195 11.10 0.90 27.25
CA MET A 195 10.01 0.25 26.52
C MET A 195 9.94 -1.25 26.81
N ARG A 196 11.08 -1.93 26.75
CA ARG A 196 11.18 -3.35 27.09
C ARG A 196 10.71 -3.61 28.51
N ASP A 197 11.16 -2.81 29.46
CA ASP A 197 10.82 -3.00 30.87
C ASP A 197 9.30 -2.78 31.12
N ALA A 198 8.68 -1.81 30.44
CA ALA A 198 7.24 -1.59 30.45
C ALA A 198 6.47 -2.76 29.79
N VAL A 199 6.94 -3.27 28.64
CA VAL A 199 6.37 -4.45 27.98
C VAL A 199 6.47 -5.68 28.88
N ILE A 200 7.59 -5.89 29.57
CA ILE A 200 7.74 -6.99 30.55
C ILE A 200 6.72 -6.85 31.68
N ALA A 201 6.45 -5.64 32.16
CA ALA A 201 5.50 -5.39 33.23
C ALA A 201 4.04 -5.71 32.84
N VAL A 202 3.69 -5.54 31.56
CA VAL A 202 2.33 -5.79 31.03
C VAL A 202 2.18 -7.20 30.43
N ALA A 203 3.25 -7.78 29.89
CA ALA A 203 3.25 -9.12 29.33
C ALA A 203 3.05 -10.20 30.41
N SER A 204 2.66 -11.41 29.98
CA SER A 204 2.54 -12.54 30.89
C SER A 204 3.90 -12.89 31.51
N VAL A 205 3.88 -13.29 32.79
CA VAL A 205 5.05 -13.42 33.70
C VAL A 205 6.23 -14.27 33.14
N ASP A 206 5.99 -15.15 32.18
CA ASP A 206 6.99 -16.08 31.61
C ASP A 206 7.48 -15.69 30.20
N THR A 207 7.17 -14.48 29.73
CA THR A 207 7.49 -14.05 28.36
C THR A 207 8.90 -13.45 28.28
N ASP A 208 9.81 -14.08 27.53
CA ASP A 208 11.13 -13.47 27.24
C ASP A 208 10.96 -12.28 26.29
N VAL A 209 11.49 -11.11 26.65
CA VAL A 209 11.39 -9.87 25.85
C VAL A 209 12.79 -9.36 25.54
N ARG A 210 13.17 -9.39 24.26
CA ARG A 210 14.49 -9.00 23.78
C ARG A 210 14.43 -7.82 22.82
N ILE A 211 15.34 -6.87 22.99
CA ILE A 211 15.53 -5.78 22.03
C ILE A 211 16.45 -6.28 20.92
N VAL A 212 16.09 -6.01 19.67
CA VAL A 212 16.91 -6.26 18.49
C VAL A 212 17.19 -4.91 17.82
N THR A 213 18.47 -4.58 17.67
CA THR A 213 18.91 -3.29 17.15
C THR A 213 19.00 -3.28 15.62
N GLY A 214 18.94 -2.10 15.00
CA GLY A 214 19.19 -1.95 13.56
C GLY A 214 20.57 -2.46 13.11
N GLU A 215 21.56 -2.47 14.02
CA GLU A 215 22.88 -3.06 13.78
C GLU A 215 22.82 -4.60 13.70
N GLU A 216 22.07 -5.24 14.61
CA GLU A 216 21.84 -6.69 14.58
C GLU A 216 21.04 -7.08 13.34
N ILE A 217 20.01 -6.30 12.98
CA ILE A 217 19.19 -6.51 11.78
C ILE A 217 20.05 -6.45 10.51
N VAL A 218 20.83 -5.38 10.31
CA VAL A 218 21.62 -5.27 9.07
C VAL A 218 22.71 -6.33 8.96
N ARG A 219 23.23 -6.80 10.12
CA ARG A 219 24.19 -7.90 10.16
C ARG A 219 23.53 -9.21 9.75
N ALA A 220 22.34 -9.49 10.26
CA ALA A 220 21.55 -10.65 9.87
C ALA A 220 21.21 -10.64 8.37
N LEU A 221 20.76 -9.51 7.83
CA LEU A 221 20.54 -9.34 6.38
C LEU A 221 21.78 -9.68 5.55
N ALA A 222 22.97 -9.28 6.01
CA ALA A 222 24.22 -9.54 5.30
C ALA A 222 24.61 -11.02 5.31
N THR A 223 24.33 -11.76 6.39
CA THR A 223 24.55 -13.21 6.46
C THR A 223 23.61 -13.99 5.54
N SER A 224 22.36 -13.55 5.37
CA SER A 224 21.40 -14.18 4.46
C SER A 224 21.82 -14.10 2.99
N VAL A 225 22.78 -13.23 2.64
CA VAL A 225 23.35 -13.14 1.29
C VAL A 225 24.42 -14.21 1.02
N VAL A 226 25.16 -14.61 2.04
CA VAL A 226 26.28 -15.56 1.90
C VAL A 226 25.76 -16.98 1.69
N ASP A 227 24.61 -17.33 2.29
CA ASP A 227 23.99 -18.66 2.16
C ASP A 227 23.42 -18.94 0.75
N VAL A 228 23.09 -17.89 -0.03
CA VAL A 228 22.59 -18.03 -1.41
C VAL A 228 23.71 -18.40 -2.39
N ASP A 229 24.94 -17.95 -2.12
CA ASP A 229 26.12 -18.21 -2.98
C ASP A 229 26.74 -19.61 -2.75
N GLU A 230 26.47 -20.28 -1.62
CA GLU A 230 27.05 -21.59 -1.28
C GLU A 230 26.20 -22.81 -1.67
N VAL A 231 24.96 -22.64 -2.14
CA VAL A 231 24.20 -23.78 -2.68
C VAL A 231 24.79 -24.15 -4.05
N PRO A 232 25.43 -25.34 -4.22
CA PRO A 232 25.92 -25.72 -5.53
C PRO A 232 24.70 -25.95 -6.42
N THR A 233 24.53 -25.12 -7.45
CA THR A 233 23.53 -25.29 -8.50
C THR A 233 23.89 -26.51 -9.37
N THR A 234 23.75 -27.71 -8.81
CA THR A 234 23.68 -28.95 -9.58
C THR A 234 22.27 -29.49 -9.42
N MET A 235 21.33 -28.95 -10.20
CA MET A 235 20.11 -29.69 -10.48
C MET A 235 20.47 -30.87 -11.37
N ALA A 236 20.70 -32.03 -10.76
CA ALA A 236 20.64 -33.30 -11.46
C ALA A 236 19.20 -33.52 -11.90
N VAL A 237 18.95 -33.42 -13.20
CA VAL A 237 17.66 -33.79 -13.81
C VAL A 237 17.44 -35.29 -13.55
N PRO A 238 16.40 -35.70 -12.80
CA PRO A 238 16.06 -37.11 -12.67
C PRO A 238 15.56 -37.60 -14.03
N GLN A 239 16.31 -38.52 -14.67
CA GLN A 239 15.85 -39.22 -15.86
C GLN A 239 14.80 -40.26 -15.47
N ALA A 240 13.57 -39.82 -15.24
CA ALA A 240 12.41 -40.70 -15.19
C ALA A 240 11.18 -39.96 -15.76
N ASN A 241 10.63 -40.51 -16.84
CA ASN A 241 9.54 -39.98 -17.65
C ASN A 241 8.23 -39.83 -16.86
N TRP A 242 8.02 -38.67 -16.22
CA TRP A 242 6.80 -38.36 -15.46
C TRP A 242 5.74 -37.61 -16.29
N LEU A 243 6.04 -37.27 -17.54
CA LEU A 243 5.17 -36.48 -18.44
C LEU A 243 4.34 -37.33 -19.42
N GLU A 244 4.49 -38.65 -19.44
CA GLU A 244 3.72 -39.53 -20.33
C GLU A 244 2.20 -39.53 -20.07
N PRO A 245 1.69 -39.39 -18.82
CA PRO A 245 0.25 -39.29 -18.58
C PRO A 245 -0.36 -37.95 -19.05
N ALA A 246 0.43 -36.87 -19.10
CA ALA A 246 -0.03 -35.53 -19.45
C ALA A 246 -0.13 -35.30 -20.97
N LEU A 247 0.62 -36.07 -21.77
CA LEU A 247 0.68 -35.92 -23.23
C LEU A 247 -0.39 -36.74 -23.98
N GLN A 248 -1.10 -37.64 -23.30
CA GLN A 248 -2.15 -38.46 -23.92
C GLN A 248 -3.55 -37.80 -23.88
N GLY A 249 -3.68 -36.65 -23.20
CA GLY A 249 -4.95 -35.95 -23.01
C GLY A 249 -5.32 -34.91 -24.07
N SER A 250 -4.43 -34.57 -25.00
CA SER A 250 -4.58 -33.38 -25.87
C SER A 250 -4.75 -33.66 -27.37
N ASP A 251 -4.96 -34.92 -27.76
CA ASP A 251 -5.21 -35.25 -29.18
C ASP A 251 -6.72 -35.28 -29.50
N ARG A 252 -7.32 -34.09 -29.66
CA ARG A 252 -8.59 -33.89 -30.40
C ARG A 252 -8.85 -32.41 -30.76
N GLY A 253 -8.53 -32.07 -32.01
CA GLY A 253 -9.04 -30.89 -32.76
C GLY A 253 -8.42 -29.54 -32.36
N ASP A 254 -8.02 -28.62 -33.24
CA ASP A 254 -8.23 -28.45 -34.67
C ASP A 254 -7.06 -27.62 -35.22
N ARG A 255 -6.55 -27.98 -36.41
CA ARG A 255 -5.40 -27.33 -37.05
C ARG A 255 -5.88 -26.10 -37.81
N ARG A 256 -5.46 -24.90 -37.41
CA ARG A 256 -5.40 -23.76 -38.34
C ARG A 256 -4.02 -23.11 -38.36
N ASN A 257 -3.35 -23.34 -39.49
CA ASN A 257 -2.15 -22.65 -39.95
C ASN A 257 -2.42 -21.15 -40.14
N VAL A 258 -1.58 -20.28 -39.60
CA VAL A 258 -1.13 -19.05 -40.28
C VAL A 258 0.33 -18.76 -39.89
N ARG A 259 1.17 -18.55 -40.90
CA ARG A 259 2.59 -18.18 -40.80
C ARG A 259 2.79 -16.67 -40.59
N PRO A 260 3.98 -16.23 -40.15
CA PRO A 260 4.19 -14.93 -39.53
C PRO A 260 4.52 -13.84 -40.56
N THR A 261 4.25 -12.59 -40.19
CA THR A 261 4.84 -11.44 -40.88
C THR A 261 5.41 -10.47 -39.86
N PHE A 262 6.74 -10.35 -39.88
CA PHE A 262 7.50 -9.24 -39.31
C PHE A 262 7.15 -7.95 -40.05
N LEU A 263 6.94 -6.85 -39.34
CA LEU A 263 7.42 -5.53 -39.73
C LEU A 263 7.63 -4.67 -38.48
N ALA A 264 8.85 -4.14 -38.36
CA ALA A 264 9.26 -3.15 -37.39
C ALA A 264 8.85 -1.75 -37.83
N VAL A 265 8.41 -0.89 -36.90
CA VAL A 265 8.63 0.57 -36.97
C VAL A 265 8.79 1.11 -35.55
N ALA A 266 9.79 1.97 -35.40
CA ALA A 266 10.22 2.64 -34.19
C ALA A 266 9.37 3.87 -33.81
N ALA A 267 9.41 4.17 -32.51
CA ALA A 267 9.33 5.48 -31.84
C ALA A 267 8.09 6.37 -32.06
N VAL A 268 7.44 6.75 -30.95
CA VAL A 268 7.49 8.10 -30.35
C VAL A 268 6.73 8.10 -29.00
N LEU A 269 7.39 8.63 -27.97
CA LEU A 269 6.85 8.98 -26.66
C LEU A 269 5.75 10.06 -26.76
N ALA A 270 4.63 9.88 -26.07
CA ALA A 270 3.87 10.98 -25.47
C ALA A 270 2.98 10.46 -24.33
N VAL A 271 3.07 11.16 -23.19
CA VAL A 271 2.44 10.88 -21.89
C VAL A 271 0.92 11.02 -21.95
N VAL A 272 0.19 9.99 -21.48
CA VAL A 272 -1.19 10.08 -20.98
C VAL A 272 -1.29 9.22 -19.71
N VAL A 273 -0.86 9.78 -18.57
CA VAL A 273 -1.05 9.21 -17.23
C VAL A 273 -2.42 9.66 -16.70
N GLY A 274 -3.12 8.75 -16.03
CA GLY A 274 -4.42 9.01 -15.39
C GLY A 274 -5.37 7.86 -15.67
N ALA A 275 -5.80 7.20 -14.58
CA ALA A 275 -6.93 6.25 -14.46
C ALA A 275 -6.66 4.85 -13.86
N VAL A 276 -5.47 4.57 -13.31
CA VAL A 276 -5.27 3.33 -12.51
C VAL A 276 -4.79 3.66 -11.09
N LEU A 277 -5.17 4.83 -10.58
CA LEU A 277 -4.72 5.32 -9.27
C LEU A 277 -5.91 5.90 -8.53
N VAL A 278 -6.71 5.02 -7.93
CA VAL A 278 -7.63 5.45 -6.90
C VAL A 278 -7.81 4.42 -5.79
N PHE A 279 -6.81 4.33 -4.93
CA PHE A 279 -7.04 4.34 -3.49
C PHE A 279 -5.71 4.65 -2.80
N THR A 280 -5.48 5.80 -2.14
CA THR A 280 -5.65 6.09 -0.69
C THR A 280 -5.79 7.61 -0.45
N LEU A 281 -6.73 8.08 0.38
CA LEU A 281 -6.57 8.47 1.79
C LEU A 281 -5.37 9.42 1.96
N GLN A 282 -5.46 10.73 2.14
CA GLN A 282 -6.53 11.60 2.60
C GLN A 282 -6.86 11.54 4.15
N LYS A 283 -5.91 11.92 5.05
CA LYS A 283 -6.07 12.48 6.44
C LYS A 283 -5.67 13.97 6.67
N PRO A 284 -6.38 14.72 7.53
CA PRO A 284 -6.49 16.19 7.51
C PRO A 284 -5.60 16.95 8.51
N ASP A 285 -5.20 18.17 8.11
CA ASP A 285 -4.60 19.17 8.98
C ASP A 285 -5.68 19.98 9.71
N ALA A 286 -5.54 20.03 11.03
CA ALA A 286 -6.17 21.00 11.90
C ALA A 286 -5.24 22.22 12.02
N GLY A 287 -5.65 23.33 11.43
CA GLY A 287 -5.09 24.65 11.68
C GLY A 287 -5.87 25.39 12.77
N THR A 288 -5.17 25.73 13.84
CA THR A 288 -5.64 26.37 15.07
C THR A 288 -6.33 27.72 14.83
N GLU A 289 -7.53 27.84 15.39
CA GLU A 289 -8.39 29.03 15.38
C GLU A 289 -7.89 30.04 16.44
N THR A 290 -7.45 31.22 16.00
CA THR A 290 -7.20 32.36 16.88
C THR A 290 -8.49 33.14 17.12
N VAL A 291 -8.92 33.16 18.38
CA VAL A 291 -10.03 33.98 18.90
C VAL A 291 -9.74 35.47 18.70
N ARG A 292 -10.68 36.19 18.07
CA ARG A 292 -10.90 37.62 18.31
C ARG A 292 -12.39 37.92 18.36
N ALA A 293 -12.83 38.28 19.55
CA ALA A 293 -14.14 38.83 19.85
C ALA A 293 -14.36 40.16 19.12
N LEU A 294 -15.55 40.37 18.57
CA LEU A 294 -16.12 41.70 18.36
C LEU A 294 -17.57 41.74 18.86
N ASP A 295 -17.79 42.81 19.61
CA ASP A 295 -18.88 43.23 20.46
C ASP A 295 -20.33 43.08 19.96
N ALA A 296 -21.18 42.97 20.97
CA ALA A 296 -22.63 43.02 20.92
C ALA A 296 -23.20 44.33 20.36
N SER A 297 -24.36 44.24 19.70
CA SER A 297 -25.38 45.28 19.81
C SER A 297 -26.77 44.69 19.61
N ALA A 298 -27.61 44.86 20.64
CA ALA A 298 -28.98 44.42 20.71
C ALA A 298 -29.96 45.48 20.15
N ALA A 299 -31.19 45.04 19.84
CA ALA A 299 -32.51 45.65 20.11
C ALA A 299 -33.52 45.47 18.93
N PRO A 300 -34.87 45.59 19.12
CA PRO A 300 -35.73 44.39 19.15
C PRO A 300 -37.12 44.51 18.44
N VAL A 301 -37.88 43.39 18.47
CA VAL A 301 -39.36 43.20 18.38
C VAL A 301 -40.15 43.58 17.10
N ALA A 302 -40.82 42.58 16.48
CA ALA A 302 -42.30 42.46 16.41
C ALA A 302 -42.76 41.16 15.68
N PRO A 303 -43.86 40.51 16.11
CA PRO A 303 -44.34 39.26 15.53
C PRO A 303 -45.34 39.54 14.38
N THR A 304 -45.24 38.78 13.29
CA THR A 304 -46.31 38.73 12.28
C THR A 304 -46.72 37.28 12.06
N LEU A 305 -47.95 36.97 12.47
CA LEU A 305 -48.62 35.70 12.23
C LEU A 305 -48.91 35.55 10.74
N THR A 306 -48.33 34.53 10.09
CA THR A 306 -48.85 34.06 8.80
C THR A 306 -48.66 32.56 8.62
N ARG A 307 -49.80 31.86 8.64
CA ARG A 307 -50.17 30.69 7.82
C ARG A 307 -49.23 29.48 7.89
N SER A 308 -49.67 28.48 8.66
CA SER A 308 -49.20 27.10 8.61
C SER A 308 -49.37 26.54 7.19
N ALA A 309 -48.29 26.55 6.42
CA ALA A 309 -48.12 25.72 5.24
C ALA A 309 -47.30 24.52 5.70
N VAL A 310 -47.88 23.33 5.60
CA VAL A 310 -47.16 22.07 5.79
C VAL A 310 -46.08 22.04 4.70
N PRO A 311 -44.78 22.05 5.03
CA PRO A 311 -43.80 21.67 4.04
C PRO A 311 -43.96 20.16 3.88
N THR A 312 -44.50 19.73 2.74
CA THR A 312 -44.14 18.42 2.21
C THR A 312 -42.66 18.53 1.87
N THR A 313 -41.80 18.31 2.86
CA THR A 313 -40.40 18.02 2.62
C THR A 313 -40.39 16.64 1.98
N THR A 314 -40.50 16.59 0.66
CA THR A 314 -39.83 15.54 -0.11
C THR A 314 -38.40 15.61 0.34
N ALA A 315 -37.98 14.67 1.19
CA ALA A 315 -36.57 14.52 1.55
C ALA A 315 -35.85 14.29 0.22
N ALA A 316 -35.21 15.32 -0.31
CA ALA A 316 -34.32 15.18 -1.44
C ALA A 316 -33.18 14.28 -0.96
N ASP A 317 -32.91 13.20 -1.68
CA ASP A 317 -31.76 12.37 -1.39
C ASP A 317 -30.51 13.27 -1.39
N PRO A 318 -29.62 13.14 -0.39
CA PRO A 318 -28.45 13.99 -0.29
C PRO A 318 -27.58 13.82 -1.54
N SER A 319 -27.45 14.89 -2.33
CA SER A 319 -26.55 14.91 -3.49
C SER A 319 -25.17 15.43 -3.10
N LEU A 320 -24.12 14.73 -3.51
CA LEU A 320 -22.73 15.16 -3.34
C LEU A 320 -22.21 15.81 -4.62
N VAL A 321 -21.40 16.85 -4.47
CA VAL A 321 -20.73 17.55 -5.58
C VAL A 321 -19.23 17.46 -5.37
N VAL A 322 -18.52 16.88 -6.34
CA VAL A 322 -17.06 16.74 -6.30
C VAL A 322 -16.49 17.14 -7.65
N GLY A 323 -15.67 18.18 -7.68
CA GLY A 323 -15.18 18.75 -8.94
C GLY A 323 -16.34 19.12 -9.88
N GLY A 324 -16.32 18.55 -11.10
CA GLY A 324 -17.36 18.71 -12.11
C GLY A 324 -18.44 17.62 -12.08
N LEU A 325 -18.61 16.90 -10.97
CA LEU A 325 -19.61 15.82 -10.86
C LEU A 325 -20.65 16.12 -9.78
N ARG A 326 -21.88 15.71 -10.07
CA ARG A 326 -22.95 15.54 -9.08
C ARG A 326 -23.35 14.07 -9.03
N VAL A 327 -23.49 13.50 -7.84
CA VAL A 327 -23.89 12.12 -7.60
C VAL A 327 -24.84 12.03 -6.41
N THR A 328 -25.78 11.09 -6.42
CA THR A 328 -26.64 10.82 -5.27
C THR A 328 -25.92 9.92 -4.28
N LEU A 329 -25.93 10.27 -2.98
CA LEU A 329 -25.37 9.43 -1.93
C LEU A 329 -26.34 8.26 -1.66
N PRO A 330 -25.90 6.99 -1.80
CA PRO A 330 -26.77 5.85 -1.53
C PRO A 330 -27.22 5.79 -0.07
N SER A 331 -28.42 5.26 0.18
CA SER A 331 -28.96 5.11 1.54
C SER A 331 -28.04 4.24 2.40
N GLY A 332 -27.71 4.71 3.61
CA GLY A 332 -26.82 3.97 4.52
C GLY A 332 -25.33 4.12 4.20
N TRP A 333 -24.96 5.02 3.28
CA TRP A 333 -23.57 5.37 2.98
C TRP A 333 -23.25 6.78 3.46
N LYS A 334 -21.96 7.04 3.66
CA LYS A 334 -21.43 8.36 3.98
C LYS A 334 -20.17 8.63 3.18
N GLU A 335 -19.91 9.90 2.89
CA GLU A 335 -18.62 10.34 2.39
C GLU A 335 -17.55 10.16 3.47
N ARG A 336 -16.38 9.61 3.09
CA ARG A 336 -15.18 9.65 3.90
C ARG A 336 -14.49 10.99 3.67
N ALA A 337 -14.39 11.81 4.71
CA ALA A 337 -13.78 13.12 4.63
C ALA A 337 -12.35 13.03 4.06
N PRO A 338 -11.97 13.94 3.14
CA PRO A 338 -10.63 13.98 2.59
C PRO A 338 -9.57 14.35 3.65
N ALA A 339 -8.31 13.99 3.44
CA ALA A 339 -7.19 14.77 3.99
C ALA A 339 -7.34 16.15 3.42
N ALA A 340 -6.93 17.11 4.21
CA ALA A 340 -6.11 18.19 3.70
C ALA A 340 -4.93 17.67 2.85
N SER A 341 -5.16 17.38 1.58
CA SER A 341 -4.12 17.33 0.56
C SER A 341 -4.64 18.03 -0.69
N THR A 342 -3.92 19.07 -1.11
CA THR A 342 -4.39 20.08 -2.08
C THR A 342 -3.89 19.84 -3.51
N SER A 343 -3.47 18.61 -3.86
CA SER A 343 -2.91 18.32 -5.19
C SER A 343 -3.36 17.00 -5.84
N SER A 344 -4.33 16.27 -5.27
CA SER A 344 -4.91 15.09 -5.92
C SER A 344 -6.04 15.46 -6.90
N PRO A 345 -6.27 14.70 -8.00
CA PRO A 345 -7.47 14.84 -8.80
C PRO A 345 -8.72 14.65 -7.92
N PRO A 346 -9.87 15.28 -8.26
CA PRO A 346 -11.05 15.24 -7.40
C PRO A 346 -11.52 13.79 -7.25
N ARG A 347 -11.30 13.26 -6.05
CA ARG A 347 -11.61 11.90 -5.65
C ARG A 347 -12.68 11.95 -4.57
N LEU A 348 -13.74 11.17 -4.78
CA LEU A 348 -14.78 10.95 -3.79
C LEU A 348 -14.71 9.51 -3.31
N GLU A 349 -14.88 9.32 -2.01
CA GLU A 349 -14.89 8.00 -1.40
C GLU A 349 -16.10 7.86 -0.49
N LEU A 350 -16.92 6.84 -0.76
CA LEU A 350 -18.12 6.53 0.01
C LEU A 350 -17.91 5.22 0.75
N VAL A 351 -18.34 5.17 2.02
CA VAL A 351 -18.28 3.97 2.86
C VAL A 351 -19.62 3.73 3.58
N PRO A 352 -19.96 2.47 3.92
CA PRO A 352 -21.16 2.17 4.69
C PRO A 352 -21.16 2.84 6.07
N VAL A 353 -22.34 3.17 6.56
CA VAL A 353 -22.56 3.55 7.95
C VAL A 353 -22.49 2.30 8.81
N GLY A 354 -21.40 2.13 9.58
CA GLY A 354 -21.22 1.00 10.50
C GLY A 354 -20.05 0.06 10.17
N GLY A 355 -19.33 0.27 9.07
CA GLY A 355 -18.17 -0.54 8.69
C GLY A 355 -17.47 -0.02 7.43
N ALA A 356 -16.22 -0.43 7.21
CA ALA A 356 -15.38 0.00 6.09
C ALA A 356 -14.87 -1.18 5.23
N ASP A 357 -15.48 -2.35 5.40
CA ASP A 357 -15.25 -3.57 4.61
C ASP A 357 -15.60 -3.39 3.11
N ARG A 358 -16.42 -2.37 2.80
CA ARG A 358 -16.84 -1.99 1.45
C ARG A 358 -16.62 -0.50 1.21
N ARG A 359 -16.37 -0.14 -0.05
CA ARG A 359 -16.14 1.26 -0.44
C ARG A 359 -16.46 1.50 -1.90
N ILE A 360 -17.01 2.68 -2.20
CA ILE A 360 -17.23 3.17 -3.56
C ILE A 360 -16.29 4.34 -3.81
N ILE A 361 -15.58 4.27 -4.91
CA ILE A 361 -14.48 5.17 -5.25
C ILE A 361 -14.84 5.86 -6.55
N ILE A 362 -14.81 7.19 -6.60
CA ILE A 362 -15.11 7.93 -7.82
C ILE A 362 -13.95 8.87 -8.12
N THR A 363 -13.40 8.79 -9.32
CA THR A 363 -12.42 9.77 -9.83
C THR A 363 -12.74 10.32 -11.18
N GLN A 364 -12.16 11.47 -11.43
CA GLN A 364 -12.27 12.21 -12.67
C GLN A 364 -10.88 12.46 -13.23
N ASN A 365 -10.69 12.14 -14.50
CA ASN A 365 -9.53 12.54 -15.27
C ASN A 365 -10.00 13.30 -16.50
N SER A 366 -9.35 14.43 -16.79
CA SER A 366 -9.53 15.11 -18.07
C SER A 366 -8.99 14.24 -19.18
N VAL A 367 -9.80 14.07 -20.22
CA VAL A 367 -9.43 13.41 -21.46
C VAL A 367 -8.98 14.49 -22.43
N ARG A 368 -7.98 14.19 -23.26
CA ARG A 368 -7.49 15.14 -24.27
C ARG A 368 -8.63 15.50 -25.21
N GLU A 369 -8.72 16.77 -25.61
CA GLU A 369 -9.70 17.21 -26.59
C GLU A 369 -9.53 16.40 -27.89
N GLY A 370 -10.59 15.69 -28.31
CA GLY A 370 -10.58 14.77 -29.46
C GLY A 370 -10.35 13.29 -29.12
N SER A 371 -9.96 12.95 -27.89
CA SER A 371 -9.85 11.57 -27.43
C SER A 371 -11.21 11.05 -26.97
N GLY A 372 -11.78 10.11 -27.73
CA GLY A 372 -13.10 9.53 -27.49
C GLY A 372 -13.07 8.25 -26.65
N TYR A 373 -14.25 7.64 -26.47
CA TYR A 373 -14.45 6.38 -25.75
C TYR A 373 -13.46 5.27 -26.16
N ASP A 374 -13.28 5.06 -27.47
CA ASP A 374 -12.42 3.98 -27.99
C ASP A 374 -10.94 4.17 -27.62
N GLU A 375 -10.46 5.41 -27.66
CA GLU A 375 -9.07 5.73 -27.30
C GLU A 375 -8.85 5.56 -25.79
N VAL A 376 -9.82 5.95 -24.96
CA VAL A 376 -9.79 5.70 -23.51
C VAL A 376 -9.75 4.20 -23.24
N ALA A 377 -10.60 3.41 -23.89
CA ALA A 377 -10.61 1.96 -23.74
C ALA A 377 -9.29 1.30 -24.17
N ALA A 378 -8.73 1.72 -25.31
CA ALA A 378 -7.44 1.20 -25.78
C ALA A 378 -6.28 1.60 -24.85
N THR A 379 -6.31 2.83 -24.32
CA THR A 379 -5.32 3.33 -23.36
C THR A 379 -5.40 2.55 -22.05
N LEU A 380 -6.60 2.31 -21.53
CA LEU A 380 -6.81 1.50 -20.32
C LEU A 380 -6.32 0.06 -20.51
N ALA A 381 -6.68 -0.59 -21.61
CA ALA A 381 -6.22 -1.94 -21.91
C ALA A 381 -4.68 -2.01 -22.01
N SER A 382 -4.06 -1.01 -22.65
CA SER A 382 -2.60 -0.91 -22.74
C SER A 382 -1.95 -0.71 -21.37
N LYS A 383 -2.55 0.11 -20.50
CA LYS A 383 -2.07 0.34 -19.12
C LYS A 383 -2.16 -0.92 -18.27
N ILE A 384 -3.27 -1.65 -18.35
CA ILE A 384 -3.46 -2.93 -17.64
C ILE A 384 -2.41 -3.93 -18.12
N ALA A 385 -2.22 -4.08 -19.44
CA ALA A 385 -1.23 -4.99 -20.01
C ALA A 385 0.22 -4.63 -19.63
N GLN A 386 0.57 -3.34 -19.61
CA GLN A 386 1.92 -2.86 -19.26
C GLN A 386 2.26 -3.05 -17.78
N ARG A 387 1.27 -3.25 -16.90
CA ARG A 387 1.49 -3.41 -15.46
C ARG A 387 2.16 -4.75 -15.11
N GLY A 388 2.26 -5.68 -16.06
CA GLY A 388 3.07 -6.91 -15.94
C GLY A 388 2.56 -7.92 -14.91
N ARG A 389 1.30 -7.78 -14.49
CA ARG A 389 0.63 -8.57 -13.44
C ARG A 389 -0.78 -8.96 -13.89
N PRO A 390 -0.93 -9.86 -14.87
CA PRO A 390 -2.24 -10.25 -15.41
C PRO A 390 -3.17 -10.85 -14.34
N GLU A 391 -2.63 -11.36 -13.24
CA GLU A 391 -3.37 -11.89 -12.09
C GLU A 391 -4.12 -10.82 -11.28
N LEU A 392 -3.68 -9.55 -11.33
CA LEU A 392 -4.28 -8.46 -10.57
C LEU A 392 -5.47 -7.81 -11.29
N PHE A 393 -5.71 -8.16 -12.56
CA PHE A 393 -6.75 -7.52 -13.35
C PHE A 393 -7.58 -8.57 -14.09
N GLY A 394 -8.90 -8.41 -14.00
CA GLY A 394 -9.83 -9.11 -14.88
C GLY A 394 -9.75 -8.58 -16.31
N GLU A 395 -10.43 -9.27 -17.21
CA GLU A 395 -10.58 -8.79 -18.59
C GLU A 395 -11.25 -7.41 -18.62
N LEU A 396 -10.80 -6.56 -19.54
CA LEU A 396 -11.44 -5.28 -19.83
C LEU A 396 -12.53 -5.49 -20.87
N GLU A 397 -13.76 -5.21 -20.47
CA GLU A 397 -14.95 -5.32 -21.29
C GLU A 397 -15.44 -3.94 -21.72
N ARG A 398 -15.79 -3.80 -23.00
CA ARG A 398 -16.38 -2.58 -23.58
C ARG A 398 -17.90 -2.73 -23.64
N ASP A 399 -18.59 -1.60 -23.72
CA ASP A 399 -20.04 -1.49 -23.87
C ASP A 399 -20.85 -2.22 -22.77
N VAL A 400 -20.26 -2.39 -21.58
CA VAL A 400 -20.93 -2.97 -20.42
C VAL A 400 -21.94 -1.96 -19.87
N VAL A 401 -23.20 -2.38 -19.77
CA VAL A 401 -24.27 -1.55 -19.20
C VAL A 401 -24.36 -1.80 -17.70
N PHE A 402 -24.06 -0.79 -16.90
CA PHE A 402 -24.15 -0.83 -15.44
C PHE A 402 -24.82 0.43 -14.91
N GLY A 403 -25.75 0.29 -13.94
CA GLY A 403 -26.58 1.42 -13.51
C GLY A 403 -27.40 2.06 -14.65
N GLY A 404 -27.69 1.31 -15.72
CA GLY A 404 -28.37 1.81 -16.92
C GLY A 404 -27.49 2.64 -17.87
N ARG A 405 -26.17 2.68 -17.66
CA ARG A 405 -25.23 3.44 -18.49
C ARG A 405 -24.21 2.51 -19.17
N PRO A 406 -23.98 2.63 -20.49
CA PRO A 406 -22.88 1.93 -21.14
C PRO A 406 -21.54 2.53 -20.72
N GLY A 407 -20.54 1.68 -20.51
CA GLY A 407 -19.21 2.08 -20.08
C GLY A 407 -18.16 1.02 -20.41
N ILE A 408 -16.98 1.18 -19.84
CA ILE A 408 -15.92 0.17 -19.85
C ILE A 408 -15.91 -0.46 -18.46
N ALA A 409 -15.88 -1.78 -18.37
CA ALA A 409 -15.77 -2.48 -17.09
C ALA A 409 -14.49 -3.32 -17.02
N TYR A 410 -13.89 -3.40 -15.84
CA TYR A 410 -12.83 -4.36 -15.56
C TYR A 410 -12.79 -4.64 -14.06
N SER A 411 -12.21 -5.77 -13.67
CA SER A 411 -11.97 -6.08 -12.26
C SER A 411 -10.51 -5.83 -11.91
N GLU A 412 -10.26 -5.42 -10.68
CA GLU A 412 -8.94 -5.38 -10.06
C GLU A 412 -9.00 -6.24 -8.79
N PHE A 413 -7.92 -6.96 -8.53
CA PHE A 413 -7.77 -7.85 -7.38
C PHE A 413 -6.61 -7.31 -6.53
N PRO A 414 -6.83 -6.33 -5.64
CA PRO A 414 -5.77 -5.78 -4.79
C PRO A 414 -5.08 -6.84 -3.93
N ASP A 415 -5.84 -7.85 -3.51
CA ASP A 415 -5.42 -9.03 -2.76
C ASP A 415 -6.42 -10.18 -2.99
N GLU A 416 -6.16 -11.36 -2.41
CA GLU A 416 -7.01 -12.55 -2.58
C GLU A 416 -8.41 -12.42 -1.95
N SER A 417 -8.56 -11.48 -1.02
CA SER A 417 -9.77 -11.29 -0.22
C SER A 417 -10.60 -10.09 -0.65
N SER A 418 -10.13 -9.28 -1.59
CA SER A 418 -10.79 -8.05 -2.04
C SER A 418 -10.83 -7.98 -3.54
N VAL A 419 -11.97 -7.54 -4.06
CA VAL A 419 -12.18 -7.27 -5.49
C VAL A 419 -12.66 -5.84 -5.66
N VAL A 420 -12.15 -5.15 -6.67
CA VAL A 420 -12.66 -3.86 -7.12
C VAL A 420 -13.24 -4.03 -8.51
N ARG A 421 -14.53 -3.79 -8.68
CA ARG A 421 -15.16 -3.70 -10.00
C ARG A 421 -15.20 -2.25 -10.45
N TRP A 422 -14.46 -1.96 -11.51
CA TRP A 422 -14.38 -0.63 -12.11
C TRP A 422 -15.42 -0.47 -13.21
N HIS A 423 -16.14 0.64 -13.18
CA HIS A 423 -17.02 1.11 -14.25
C HIS A 423 -16.56 2.49 -14.70
N VAL A 424 -16.10 2.59 -15.95
CA VAL A 424 -15.56 3.81 -16.53
C VAL A 424 -16.55 4.40 -17.53
N LEU A 425 -16.90 5.65 -17.30
CA LEU A 425 -17.77 6.46 -18.15
C LEU A 425 -16.93 7.53 -18.83
N VAL A 426 -17.13 7.72 -20.13
CA VAL A 426 -16.44 8.77 -20.90
C VAL A 426 -17.49 9.69 -21.50
N GLU A 427 -17.50 10.94 -21.06
CA GLU A 427 -18.48 11.92 -21.52
C GLU A 427 -17.89 13.34 -21.40
N ARG A 428 -18.10 14.19 -22.43
CA ARG A 428 -17.71 15.62 -22.44
C ARG A 428 -16.26 15.86 -21.99
N ASP A 429 -15.32 15.14 -22.60
CA ASP A 429 -13.88 15.24 -22.34
C ASP A 429 -13.47 14.85 -20.90
N LEU A 430 -14.33 14.12 -20.20
CA LEU A 430 -14.08 13.61 -18.86
C LEU A 430 -14.16 12.09 -18.86
N GLN A 431 -13.15 11.45 -18.27
CA GLN A 431 -13.17 10.06 -17.89
C GLN A 431 -13.52 9.99 -16.40
N VAL A 432 -14.64 9.35 -16.09
CA VAL A 432 -15.10 9.12 -14.74
C VAL A 432 -14.98 7.64 -14.42
N SER A 433 -14.19 7.28 -13.40
CA SER A 433 -14.00 5.88 -13.00
C SER A 433 -14.65 5.63 -11.65
N VAL A 434 -15.60 4.70 -11.60
CA VAL A 434 -16.31 4.28 -10.39
C VAL A 434 -15.81 2.89 -9.99
N GLY A 435 -15.07 2.79 -8.88
CA GLY A 435 -14.54 1.55 -8.34
C GLY A 435 -15.38 1.06 -7.16
N CYS A 436 -15.97 -0.11 -7.31
CA CYS A 436 -16.79 -0.77 -6.30
C CYS A 436 -15.99 -1.87 -5.63
N GLN A 437 -15.55 -1.63 -4.40
CA GLN A 437 -14.72 -2.58 -3.68
C GLN A 437 -15.47 -3.29 -2.56
N PHE A 438 -15.27 -4.60 -2.52
CA PHE A 438 -15.94 -5.55 -1.66
C PHE A 438 -15.02 -6.74 -1.37
N LEU A 439 -15.33 -7.50 -0.31
CA LEU A 439 -14.66 -8.76 -0.04
C LEU A 439 -14.97 -9.78 -1.14
N ALA A 440 -14.03 -10.69 -1.41
CA ALA A 440 -14.23 -11.75 -2.39
C ALA A 440 -15.56 -12.48 -2.13
N GLU A 441 -16.34 -12.71 -3.19
CA GLU A 441 -17.67 -13.33 -3.14
C GLU A 441 -18.82 -12.47 -2.56
N GLU A 442 -18.56 -11.26 -2.04
CA GLU A 442 -19.59 -10.40 -1.43
C GLU A 442 -20.16 -9.32 -2.36
N TRP A 443 -20.16 -9.54 -3.68
CA TRP A 443 -20.62 -8.53 -4.66
C TRP A 443 -22.06 -8.03 -4.40
N GLU A 444 -22.96 -8.95 -4.06
CA GLU A 444 -24.39 -8.65 -3.83
C GLU A 444 -24.60 -7.62 -2.71
N SER A 445 -23.65 -7.49 -1.78
CA SER A 445 -23.74 -6.56 -0.65
C SER A 445 -23.47 -5.09 -1.03
N ILE A 446 -22.82 -4.83 -2.17
CA ILE A 446 -22.48 -3.48 -2.65
C ILE A 446 -23.17 -3.12 -3.98
N GLU A 447 -23.53 -4.12 -4.79
CA GLU A 447 -24.01 -3.96 -6.17
C GLU A 447 -25.06 -2.85 -6.32
N SER A 448 -26.16 -2.90 -5.57
CA SER A 448 -27.25 -1.91 -5.68
C SER A 448 -26.78 -0.49 -5.39
N ALA A 449 -25.94 -0.30 -4.37
CA ALA A 449 -25.42 1.02 -4.02
C ALA A 449 -24.48 1.56 -5.12
N CYS A 450 -23.71 0.67 -5.73
CA CYS A 450 -22.86 0.99 -6.88
C CYS A 450 -23.64 1.34 -8.13
N GLU A 451 -24.71 0.60 -8.43
CA GLU A 451 -25.60 0.93 -9.54
C GLU A 451 -26.26 2.29 -9.34
N ASP A 452 -26.72 2.61 -8.13
CA ASP A 452 -27.34 3.90 -7.82
C ASP A 452 -26.37 5.07 -8.00
N VAL A 453 -25.11 4.89 -7.61
CA VAL A 453 -24.03 5.85 -7.87
C VAL A 453 -23.83 6.07 -9.36
N VAL A 454 -23.66 4.99 -10.14
CA VAL A 454 -23.40 5.09 -11.59
C VAL A 454 -24.61 5.69 -12.31
N ARG A 455 -25.82 5.31 -11.92
CA ARG A 455 -27.09 5.80 -12.49
C ARG A 455 -27.30 7.30 -12.24
N SER A 456 -26.99 7.76 -11.03
CA SER A 456 -27.22 9.15 -10.61
C SER A 456 -26.10 10.12 -11.03
N LEU A 457 -24.98 9.61 -11.52
CA LEU A 457 -23.82 10.41 -11.88
C LEU A 457 -24.11 11.36 -13.04
N VAL A 458 -23.95 12.67 -12.80
CA VAL A 458 -24.12 13.73 -13.79
C VAL A 458 -22.89 14.62 -13.83
N ILE A 459 -22.35 14.86 -15.03
CA ILE A 459 -21.29 15.85 -15.25
C ILE A 459 -21.91 17.25 -15.27
N VAL A 460 -21.49 18.09 -14.33
CA VAL A 460 -21.90 19.48 -14.16
C VAL A 460 -20.77 20.40 -14.64
N ARG A 461 -21.12 21.40 -15.45
CA ARG A 461 -20.18 22.44 -15.90
C ARG A 461 -20.30 23.68 -15.03
#